data_AF-A0A2V9VCY4-F1
#
_entry.id   AF-A0A2V9VCY4-F1
#
_cell.length_a   1.000
_cell.length_b   1.000
_cell.length_c   1.000
_cell.angle_alpha   90.00
_cell.angle_beta   90.00
_cell.angle_gamma   90.00
#
_symmetry.space_group_name_H-M   'P 1'
#
loop_
_entity.id
_entity.type
_entity.pdbx_description
1 polymer ?
#
loop_
_entity_poly.entity_id
_entity_poly.type
_entity_poly.pdbx_seq_one_letter_code
_entity_poly.pdbx_strand_id
1 'polypeptide(L)'
;MNRNTPGREAWLQGPPAACFSPAMKVRPWRLILLGAPGVGKGTQADLLTQRLGACHLSTGDIFRAASGVDCDPSPAMSAALDFMRRGELVPDSTVWEMVRERQPCLRCSGGFILDGFPRTLMQAEALKQLMEDERLTLDAVVSYELPLREIVERLSGRRTCEQCKAVYHLSRQPSAVDGVCDRCGARLYQRDDDRTEAITVRMKTYEHSTEPLIVFYRSLGLLLPIAATGSPDEIFTRTLVALQQVLVTAGEG
;
A
#
# COMPACT_ATOMS: atom_id res chain seq x y z
N MET A 1 -21.38 5.78 -12.67
CA MET A 1 -20.79 6.65 -11.63
C MET A 1 -20.63 5.82 -10.36
N ASN A 2 -19.42 5.37 -10.05
CA ASN A 2 -19.11 4.79 -8.74
C ASN A 2 -17.88 5.55 -8.22
N ARG A 3 -18.14 6.81 -7.82
CA ARG A 3 -17.19 7.65 -7.07
C ARG A 3 -17.27 7.17 -5.63
N ASN A 4 -16.13 6.94 -4.99
CA ASN A 4 -15.93 6.52 -3.59
C ASN A 4 -15.43 5.08 -3.42
N THR A 5 -14.12 4.91 -3.59
CA THR A 5 -13.37 4.28 -2.49
C THR A 5 -12.96 5.41 -1.56
N PRO A 6 -13.76 5.72 -0.51
CA PRO A 6 -13.59 6.93 0.27
C PRO A 6 -12.28 6.83 1.07
N GLY A 7 -11.24 7.53 0.62
CA GLY A 7 -9.95 7.54 1.29
C GLY A 7 -8.73 7.54 0.37
N ARG A 8 -8.79 6.92 -0.81
CA ARG A 8 -7.64 6.86 -1.74
C ARG A 8 -7.35 8.19 -2.42
N GLU A 9 -8.40 8.87 -2.87
CA GLU A 9 -8.31 10.15 -3.62
C GLU A 9 -7.86 11.32 -2.73
N ALA A 10 -8.20 11.29 -1.44
CA ALA A 10 -7.84 12.35 -0.50
C ALA A 10 -6.31 12.55 -0.38
N TRP A 11 -5.50 11.50 -0.62
CA TRP A 11 -4.05 11.62 -0.59
C TRP A 11 -3.44 12.22 -1.86
N LEU A 12 -4.19 12.26 -2.96
CA LEU A 12 -3.76 12.91 -4.20
C LEU A 12 -3.95 14.43 -4.16
N GLN A 13 -4.84 14.90 -3.29
CA GLN A 13 -5.31 16.29 -3.19
C GLN A 13 -4.57 17.14 -2.13
N GLY A 14 -3.46 16.61 -1.56
CA GLY A 14 -2.58 17.36 -0.67
C GLY A 14 -3.12 17.70 0.72
N PRO A 15 -2.47 18.63 1.46
CA PRO A 15 -2.82 19.00 2.84
C PRO A 15 -4.29 19.40 3.09
N PRO A 16 -4.99 20.12 2.19
CA PRO A 16 -6.36 20.57 2.47
C PRO A 16 -7.42 19.46 2.36
N ALA A 17 -7.09 18.30 1.79
CA ALA A 17 -8.06 17.22 1.61
C ALA A 17 -8.35 16.49 2.94
N ALA A 18 -9.60 16.54 3.38
CA ALA A 18 -10.04 15.82 4.57
C ALA A 18 -9.91 14.30 4.35
N CYS A 19 -9.12 13.65 5.21
CA CYS A 19 -9.05 12.20 5.23
C CYS A 19 -10.42 11.68 5.68
N PHE A 20 -10.98 10.71 4.94
CA PHE A 20 -12.23 10.06 5.35
C PHE A 20 -12.05 9.47 6.76
N SER A 21 -12.83 9.97 7.71
CA SER A 21 -12.86 9.47 9.09
C SER A 21 -14.09 8.60 9.23
N PRO A 22 -13.96 7.25 9.23
CA PRO A 22 -15.10 6.38 9.48
C PRO A 22 -15.60 6.51 10.92
N ALA A 23 -16.76 5.93 11.18
CA ALA A 23 -17.32 5.86 12.54
C ALA A 23 -16.28 5.29 13.52
N MET A 24 -16.13 5.97 14.66
CA MET A 24 -15.12 5.70 15.68
C MET A 24 -15.11 4.20 16.08
N LYS A 25 -13.98 3.53 15.86
CA LYS A 25 -13.76 2.13 16.26
C LYS A 25 -13.20 2.09 17.68
N VAL A 26 -13.46 0.99 18.38
CA VAL A 26 -12.99 0.75 19.76
C VAL A 26 -11.45 0.78 19.84
N ARG A 27 -10.75 0.36 18.79
CA ARG A 27 -9.29 0.50 18.64
C ARG A 27 -8.90 0.76 17.18
N PRO A 28 -8.23 1.87 16.85
CA PRO A 28 -7.66 2.09 15.52
C PRO A 28 -6.44 1.19 15.29
N TRP A 29 -6.30 0.66 14.07
CA TRP A 29 -5.11 -0.10 13.66
C TRP A 29 -4.17 0.75 12.83
N ARG A 30 -2.92 0.85 13.23
CA ARG A 30 -1.86 1.59 12.53
C ARG A 30 -0.83 0.59 12.01
N LEU A 31 -0.90 0.32 10.71
CA LEU A 31 -0.20 -0.79 10.06
C LEU A 31 0.71 -0.30 8.93
N ILE A 32 1.82 -0.99 8.75
CA ILE A 32 2.65 -0.92 7.55
C ILE A 32 2.56 -2.27 6.83
N LEU A 33 2.43 -2.26 5.51
CA LEU A 33 2.46 -3.46 4.68
C LEU A 33 3.80 -3.58 3.95
N LEU A 34 4.57 -4.61 4.28
CA LEU A 34 5.80 -4.99 3.61
C LEU A 34 5.61 -6.24 2.76
N GLY A 35 6.51 -6.42 1.81
CA GLY A 35 6.56 -7.59 0.93
C GLY A 35 6.94 -7.20 -0.50
N ALA A 36 7.38 -8.18 -1.26
CA ALA A 36 7.82 -7.99 -2.64
C ALA A 36 6.72 -7.39 -3.55
N PRO A 37 7.07 -6.74 -4.67
CA PRO A 37 6.12 -6.46 -5.74
C PRO A 37 5.33 -7.72 -6.12
N GLY A 38 4.02 -7.63 -6.37
CA GLY A 38 3.22 -8.79 -6.79
C GLY A 38 2.79 -9.76 -5.69
N VAL A 39 3.28 -9.61 -4.46
CA VAL A 39 2.91 -10.49 -3.34
C VAL A 39 1.43 -10.40 -2.92
N GLY A 40 0.73 -9.33 -3.32
CA GLY A 40 -0.70 -9.12 -3.00
C GLY A 40 -1.00 -8.03 -1.99
N LYS A 41 -0.01 -7.20 -1.60
CA LYS A 41 -0.17 -6.08 -0.64
C LYS A 41 -1.39 -5.22 -0.91
N GLY A 42 -1.55 -4.68 -2.13
CA GLY A 42 -2.68 -3.79 -2.45
C GLY A 42 -4.05 -4.46 -2.28
N THR A 43 -4.17 -5.73 -2.65
CA THR A 43 -5.40 -6.51 -2.43
C THR A 43 -5.71 -6.65 -0.94
N GLN A 44 -4.69 -6.97 -0.13
CA GLN A 44 -4.85 -7.08 1.32
C GLN A 44 -5.11 -5.72 1.98
N ALA A 45 -4.47 -4.65 1.50
CA ALA A 45 -4.69 -3.29 1.95
C ALA A 45 -6.16 -2.90 1.77
N ASP A 46 -6.79 -3.25 0.64
CA ASP A 46 -8.19 -2.98 0.39
C ASP A 46 -9.12 -3.74 1.33
N LEU A 47 -8.87 -5.03 1.54
CA LEU A 47 -9.64 -5.85 2.48
C LEU A 47 -9.52 -5.33 3.92
N LEU A 48 -8.30 -5.01 4.36
CA LEU A 48 -8.04 -4.43 5.67
C LEU A 48 -8.70 -3.06 5.83
N THR A 49 -8.60 -2.19 4.83
CA THR A 49 -9.25 -0.87 4.82
C THR A 49 -10.76 -1.01 4.99
N GLN A 50 -11.39 -1.88 4.20
CA GLN A 50 -12.84 -2.10 4.26
C GLN A 50 -13.29 -2.68 5.60
N ARG A 51 -12.55 -3.65 6.16
CA ARG A 51 -12.95 -4.34 7.39
C ARG A 51 -12.62 -3.55 8.67
N LEU A 52 -11.46 -2.92 8.70
CA LEU A 52 -10.96 -2.18 9.86
C LEU A 52 -11.48 -0.73 9.87
N GLY A 53 -11.82 -0.17 8.71
CA GLY A 53 -12.11 1.25 8.58
C GLY A 53 -10.86 2.11 8.72
N ALA A 54 -9.69 1.61 8.34
CA ALA A 54 -8.46 2.38 8.40
C ALA A 54 -8.32 3.30 7.17
N CYS A 55 -7.65 4.43 7.34
CA CYS A 55 -7.22 5.26 6.21
C CYS A 55 -6.12 4.54 5.42
N HIS A 56 -6.22 4.46 4.09
CA HIS A 56 -5.23 3.77 3.25
C HIS A 56 -4.37 4.76 2.47
N LEU A 57 -3.06 4.72 2.68
CA LEU A 57 -2.05 5.43 1.89
C LEU A 57 -1.27 4.43 1.03
N SER A 58 -1.40 4.53 -0.30
CA SER A 58 -0.56 3.76 -1.24
C SER A 58 0.29 4.69 -2.09
N THR A 59 1.60 4.73 -1.83
CA THR A 59 2.53 5.54 -2.65
C THR A 59 2.59 5.03 -4.09
N GLY A 60 2.41 3.72 -4.28
CA GLY A 60 2.35 3.11 -5.61
C GLY A 60 1.16 3.58 -6.43
N ASP A 61 -0.03 3.70 -5.81
CA ASP A 61 -1.20 4.25 -6.51
C ASP A 61 -1.01 5.73 -6.81
N ILE A 62 -0.40 6.48 -5.89
CA ILE A 62 -0.08 7.89 -6.10
C ILE A 62 0.78 8.08 -7.36
N PHE A 63 1.91 7.37 -7.47
CA PHE A 63 2.77 7.46 -8.64
C PHE A 63 2.12 6.94 -9.93
N ARG A 64 1.13 6.04 -9.85
CA ARG A 64 0.36 5.60 -11.04
C ARG A 64 -0.74 6.58 -11.42
N ALA A 65 -1.33 7.27 -10.45
CA ALA A 65 -2.41 8.23 -10.65
C ALA A 65 -1.89 9.59 -11.15
N ALA A 66 -0.62 9.91 -10.86
CA ALA A 66 0.19 10.96 -11.44
C ALA A 66 -0.08 11.32 -12.92
N SER A 67 -0.45 10.32 -13.73
CA SER A 67 -0.67 10.46 -15.17
C SER A 67 -2.10 10.85 -15.57
N GLY A 68 -3.03 11.10 -14.64
CA GLY A 68 -4.42 11.36 -15.02
C GLY A 68 -5.39 11.76 -13.90
N VAL A 69 -4.94 12.46 -12.87
CA VAL A 69 -5.84 12.99 -11.84
C VAL A 69 -6.13 14.47 -12.11
N ASP A 70 -7.40 14.80 -12.29
CA ASP A 70 -7.93 16.16 -12.27
C ASP A 70 -8.04 16.65 -10.81
N CYS A 71 -6.90 16.87 -10.14
CA CYS A 71 -6.87 17.57 -8.87
C CYS A 71 -5.60 18.38 -8.71
N ASP A 72 -5.66 19.42 -7.87
CA ASP A 72 -4.48 20.21 -7.52
C ASP A 72 -3.51 19.36 -6.70
N PRO A 73 -2.32 19.00 -7.24
CA PRO A 73 -1.34 18.23 -6.51
C PRO A 73 -0.76 19.07 -5.38
N SER A 74 -0.40 18.42 -4.27
CA SER A 74 0.40 19.08 -3.23
C SER A 74 1.78 19.51 -3.72
N PRO A 75 2.50 20.38 -3.01
CA PRO A 75 3.88 20.72 -3.37
C PRO A 75 4.80 19.50 -3.50
N ALA A 76 4.79 18.57 -2.53
CA ALA A 76 5.60 17.36 -2.62
C ALA A 76 5.16 16.42 -3.76
N MET A 77 3.85 16.32 -4.01
CA MET A 77 3.31 15.59 -5.16
C MET A 77 3.80 16.22 -6.46
N SER A 78 3.67 17.53 -6.63
CA SER A 78 4.11 18.24 -7.84
C SER A 78 5.60 18.01 -8.11
N ALA A 79 6.43 18.10 -7.06
CA ALA A 79 7.85 17.80 -7.18
C ALA A 79 8.10 16.34 -7.62
N ALA A 80 7.38 15.37 -7.05
CA ALA A 80 7.49 13.97 -7.48
C ALA A 80 7.07 13.78 -8.94
N LEU A 81 5.97 14.40 -9.37
CA LEU A 81 5.51 14.39 -10.75
C LEU A 81 6.55 14.97 -11.70
N ASP A 82 7.26 16.03 -11.30
CA ASP A 82 8.33 16.62 -12.09
C ASP A 82 9.50 15.68 -12.31
N PHE A 83 9.97 14.97 -11.27
CA PHE A 83 10.99 13.92 -11.42
C PHE A 83 10.50 12.84 -12.39
N MET A 84 9.27 12.35 -12.22
CA MET A 84 8.70 11.32 -13.07
C MET A 84 8.58 11.75 -14.53
N ARG A 85 8.15 12.99 -14.80
CA ARG A 85 8.06 13.55 -16.16
C ARG A 85 9.42 13.63 -16.86
N ARG A 86 10.49 13.83 -16.11
CA ARG A 86 11.88 13.81 -16.62
C ARG A 86 12.47 12.40 -16.71
N GLY A 87 11.73 11.37 -16.30
CA GLY A 87 12.24 10.00 -16.24
C GLY A 87 13.26 9.77 -15.12
N GLU A 88 13.32 10.67 -14.14
CA GLU A 88 14.20 10.59 -12.99
C GLU A 88 13.55 9.81 -11.84
N LEU A 89 14.38 9.19 -10.99
CA LEU A 89 13.90 8.56 -9.76
C LEU A 89 13.45 9.63 -8.77
N VAL A 90 12.27 9.44 -8.17
CA VAL A 90 11.79 10.33 -7.11
C VAL A 90 12.67 10.15 -5.87
N PRO A 91 13.31 11.21 -5.34
CA PRO A 91 14.17 11.13 -4.16
C PRO A 91 13.39 10.73 -2.91
N ASP A 92 14.06 10.03 -1.98
CA ASP A 92 13.49 9.62 -0.69
C ASP A 92 12.90 10.80 0.10
N SER A 93 13.55 11.96 0.06
CA SER A 93 13.07 13.19 0.71
C SER A 93 11.74 13.67 0.13
N THR A 94 11.53 13.57 -1.18
CA THR A 94 10.26 13.92 -1.82
C THR A 94 9.17 12.94 -1.42
N VAL A 95 9.45 11.64 -1.42
CA VAL A 95 8.49 10.61 -0.97
C VAL A 95 8.11 10.82 0.50
N TRP A 96 9.09 11.17 1.34
CA TRP A 96 8.87 11.51 2.74
C TRP A 96 7.94 12.71 2.90
N GLU A 97 8.21 13.81 2.18
CA GLU A 97 7.36 15.01 2.27
C GLU A 97 5.92 14.73 1.83
N MET A 98 5.69 13.84 0.86
CA MET A 98 4.34 13.41 0.49
C MET A 98 3.59 12.72 1.65
N VAL A 99 4.29 11.93 2.47
CA VAL A 99 3.71 11.32 3.68
C VAL A 99 3.51 12.37 4.76
N ARG A 100 4.50 13.25 4.96
CA ARG A 100 4.48 14.30 5.98
C ARG A 100 3.39 15.34 5.76
N GLU A 101 3.16 15.79 4.53
CA GLU A 101 2.05 16.70 4.16
C GLU A 101 0.67 16.15 4.54
N ARG A 102 0.60 14.84 4.80
CA ARG A 102 -0.61 14.10 5.13
C ARG A 102 -0.59 13.54 6.55
N GLN A 103 0.27 14.10 7.40
CA GLN A 103 0.31 13.90 8.86
C GLN A 103 -1.09 13.91 9.52
N PRO A 104 -2.06 14.77 9.14
CA PRO A 104 -3.41 14.72 9.73
C PRO A 104 -4.11 13.37 9.54
N CYS A 105 -3.85 12.65 8.46
CA CYS A 105 -4.43 11.33 8.24
C CYS A 105 -3.84 10.25 9.15
N LEU A 106 -2.66 10.46 9.74
CA LEU A 106 -2.10 9.55 10.73
C LEU A 106 -2.94 9.55 12.03
N ARG A 107 -3.74 10.60 12.25
CA ARG A 107 -4.71 10.72 13.35
C ARG A 107 -6.11 10.21 12.99
N CYS A 108 -6.25 9.50 11.88
CA CYS A 108 -7.52 8.89 11.45
C CYS A 108 -8.11 8.01 12.57
N SER A 109 -9.39 8.19 12.87
CA SER A 109 -10.09 7.54 14.00
C SER A 109 -10.17 6.01 13.87
N GLY A 110 -10.12 5.49 12.64
CA GLY A 110 -10.04 4.07 12.34
C GLY A 110 -8.60 3.55 12.16
N GLY A 111 -7.60 4.40 12.37
CA GLY A 111 -6.19 4.11 12.15
C GLY A 111 -5.76 4.29 10.69
N PHE A 112 -4.61 3.73 10.33
CA PHE A 112 -4.05 3.87 8.99
C PHE A 112 -3.34 2.60 8.51
N ILE A 113 -3.22 2.46 7.19
CA ILE A 113 -2.46 1.43 6.50
C ILE A 113 -1.53 2.13 5.51
N LEU A 114 -0.23 1.93 5.67
CA LEU A 114 0.78 2.37 4.71
C LEU A 114 1.14 1.21 3.78
N ASP A 115 0.82 1.34 2.49
CA ASP A 115 1.16 0.39 1.42
C ASP A 115 2.26 0.98 0.51
N GLY A 116 3.44 0.35 0.54
CA GLY A 116 4.57 0.78 -0.27
C GLY A 116 5.34 1.97 0.32
N PHE A 117 5.17 2.27 1.60
CA PHE A 117 6.03 3.16 2.39
C PHE A 117 6.11 2.63 3.83
N PRO A 118 7.29 2.65 4.48
CA PRO A 118 8.61 3.00 3.94
C PRO A 118 9.16 1.92 3.00
N ARG A 119 10.13 2.29 2.17
CA ARG A 119 10.88 1.40 1.26
C ARG A 119 12.38 1.36 1.54
N THR A 120 12.89 2.26 2.38
CA THR A 120 14.30 2.37 2.78
C THR A 120 14.40 2.56 4.29
N LEU A 121 15.53 2.21 4.89
CA LEU A 121 15.77 2.41 6.33
C LEU A 121 15.64 3.88 6.74
N MET A 122 16.14 4.80 5.91
CA MET A 122 16.04 6.24 6.15
C MET A 122 14.57 6.69 6.23
N GLN A 123 13.71 6.20 5.34
CA GLN A 123 12.27 6.46 5.41
C GLN A 123 11.62 5.86 6.66
N ALA A 124 12.05 4.67 7.09
CA ALA A 124 11.54 4.02 8.29
C ALA A 124 11.92 4.76 9.58
N GLU A 125 13.15 5.26 9.67
CA GLU A 125 13.61 6.10 10.77
C GLU A 125 12.87 7.44 10.81
N ALA A 126 12.71 8.09 9.66
CA ALA A 126 11.93 9.34 9.56
C ALA A 126 10.47 9.14 9.99
N LEU A 127 9.84 8.05 9.56
CA LEU A 127 8.49 7.70 9.98
C LEU A 127 8.41 7.46 11.48
N LYS A 128 9.37 6.73 12.06
CA LYS A 128 9.43 6.49 13.51
C LYS A 128 9.49 7.81 14.27
N GLN A 129 10.35 8.75 13.86
CA GLN A 129 10.44 10.07 14.50
C GLN A 129 9.13 10.84 14.43
N LEU A 130 8.48 10.89 13.25
CA LEU A 130 7.18 11.55 13.11
C LEU A 130 6.11 10.92 14.00
N MET A 131 6.10 9.58 14.11
CA MET A 131 5.16 8.90 15.00
C MET A 131 5.39 9.26 16.47
N GLU A 132 6.65 9.40 16.90
CA GLU A 132 7.01 9.84 18.25
C GLU A 132 6.57 11.28 18.52
N ASP A 133 6.85 12.20 17.60
CA ASP A 133 6.45 13.60 17.68
C ASP A 133 4.93 13.75 17.78
N GLU A 134 4.20 12.90 17.03
CA GLU A 134 2.75 12.84 17.02
C GLU A 134 2.13 12.04 18.18
N ARG A 135 2.98 11.42 19.02
CA ARG A 135 2.56 10.51 20.11
C ARG A 135 1.65 9.38 19.61
N LEU A 136 1.96 8.85 18.44
CA LEU A 136 1.30 7.72 17.81
C LEU A 136 2.16 6.47 17.95
N THR A 137 1.51 5.33 18.20
CA THR A 137 2.17 4.02 18.27
C THR A 137 1.84 3.20 17.04
N LEU A 138 2.85 2.56 16.44
CA LEU A 138 2.60 1.59 15.37
C LEU A 138 2.17 0.26 15.99
N ASP A 139 1.08 -0.33 15.50
CA ASP A 139 0.59 -1.61 16.05
C ASP A 139 1.36 -2.80 15.49
N ALA A 140 1.61 -2.81 14.17
CA ALA A 140 2.32 -3.89 13.51
C ALA A 140 2.84 -3.51 12.11
N VAL A 141 3.84 -4.26 11.65
CA VAL A 141 4.33 -4.28 10.28
C VAL A 141 4.07 -5.65 9.67
N VAL A 142 3.04 -5.75 8.83
CA VAL A 142 2.63 -7.01 8.20
C VAL A 142 3.52 -7.27 7.00
N SER A 143 4.36 -8.31 7.07
CA SER A 143 5.26 -8.72 5.99
C SER A 143 4.66 -9.90 5.25
N TYR A 144 4.16 -9.66 4.04
CA TYR A 144 3.64 -10.73 3.18
C TYR A 144 4.77 -11.44 2.45
N GLU A 145 4.77 -12.77 2.53
CA GLU A 145 5.81 -13.63 1.98
C GLU A 145 5.25 -14.61 0.95
N LEU A 146 5.90 -14.69 -0.20
CA LEU A 146 5.51 -15.60 -1.27
C LEU A 146 6.76 -16.04 -2.06
N PRO A 147 6.84 -17.30 -2.52
CA PRO A 147 7.93 -17.73 -3.38
C PRO A 147 8.05 -16.89 -4.66
N LEU A 148 9.29 -16.59 -5.08
CA LEU A 148 9.58 -15.76 -6.26
C LEU A 148 8.86 -16.24 -7.52
N ARG A 149 8.80 -17.56 -7.75
CA ARG A 149 8.11 -18.14 -8.91
C ARG A 149 6.62 -17.73 -8.97
N GLU A 150 5.95 -17.68 -7.83
CA GLU A 150 4.54 -17.31 -7.74
C GLU A 150 4.36 -15.80 -7.87
N ILE A 151 5.32 -15.01 -7.39
CA ILE A 151 5.35 -13.56 -7.60
C ILE A 151 5.42 -13.24 -9.11
N VAL A 152 6.35 -13.88 -9.82
CA VAL A 152 6.52 -13.68 -11.27
C VAL A 152 5.27 -14.11 -12.04
N GLU A 153 4.66 -15.23 -11.68
CA GLU A 153 3.41 -15.70 -12.27
C GLU A 153 2.28 -14.68 -12.05
N ARG A 154 2.10 -14.22 -10.80
CA ARG A 154 1.09 -13.22 -10.44
C ARG A 154 1.25 -11.91 -11.19
N LEU A 155 2.48 -11.42 -11.33
CA LEU A 155 2.79 -10.17 -12.03
C LEU A 155 2.52 -10.30 -13.53
N SER A 156 3.04 -11.36 -14.15
CA SER A 156 2.87 -11.62 -15.58
C SER A 156 1.39 -11.74 -15.99
N GLY A 157 0.57 -12.36 -15.13
CA GLY A 157 -0.85 -12.54 -15.38
C GLY A 157 -1.75 -11.37 -14.95
N ARG A 158 -1.22 -10.36 -14.23
CA ARG A 158 -2.05 -9.29 -13.66
C ARG A 158 -2.62 -8.39 -14.74
N ARG A 159 -3.91 -8.07 -14.60
CA ARG A 159 -4.62 -7.06 -15.39
C ARG A 159 -5.25 -6.05 -14.45
N THR A 160 -5.18 -4.77 -14.79
CA THR A 160 -5.74 -3.67 -14.00
C THR A 160 -6.74 -2.92 -14.85
N CYS A 161 -7.88 -2.54 -14.26
CA CYS A 161 -8.83 -1.66 -14.93
C CYS A 161 -8.28 -0.23 -15.01
N GLU A 162 -8.34 0.40 -16.19
CA GLU A 162 -7.87 1.77 -16.39
C GLU A 162 -8.65 2.79 -15.55
N GLN A 163 -9.92 2.52 -15.26
CA GLN A 163 -10.82 3.43 -14.55
C GLN A 163 -10.92 3.12 -13.06
N CYS A 164 -11.54 1.99 -12.69
CA CYS A 164 -11.81 1.68 -11.27
C CYS A 164 -10.63 1.01 -10.53
N LYS A 165 -9.51 0.76 -11.22
CA LYS A 165 -8.30 0.13 -10.71
C LYS A 165 -8.49 -1.28 -10.13
N ALA A 166 -9.63 -1.91 -10.38
CA ALA A 166 -9.87 -3.31 -10.05
C ALA A 166 -8.79 -4.20 -10.67
N VAL A 167 -8.34 -5.20 -9.90
CA VAL A 167 -7.28 -6.13 -10.29
C VAL A 167 -7.90 -7.46 -10.70
N TYR A 168 -7.41 -7.97 -11.82
CA TYR A 168 -7.76 -9.25 -12.44
C TYR A 168 -6.50 -10.05 -12.70
N HIS A 169 -6.67 -11.32 -13.05
CA HIS A 169 -5.58 -12.20 -13.43
C HIS A 169 -6.02 -13.15 -14.54
N LEU A 170 -5.21 -13.29 -15.60
CA LEU A 170 -5.55 -14.07 -16.80
C LEU A 170 -6.13 -15.47 -16.51
N SER A 171 -5.54 -16.22 -15.57
CA SER A 171 -6.00 -17.57 -15.19
C SER A 171 -6.80 -17.63 -13.89
N ARG A 172 -6.31 -16.98 -12.81
CA ARG A 172 -6.86 -17.12 -11.46
C ARG A 172 -8.12 -16.30 -11.19
N GLN A 173 -8.27 -15.17 -11.89
CA GLN A 173 -9.41 -14.26 -11.74
C GLN A 173 -9.64 -13.53 -13.07
N PRO A 174 -10.02 -14.27 -14.14
CA PRO A 174 -10.27 -13.67 -15.43
C PRO A 174 -11.50 -12.76 -15.35
N SER A 175 -11.54 -11.73 -16.19
CA SER A 175 -12.78 -11.01 -16.43
C SER A 175 -13.75 -11.89 -17.22
N ALA A 176 -15.05 -11.60 -17.09
CA ALA A 176 -16.09 -12.33 -17.82
C ALA A 176 -15.94 -12.16 -19.35
N VAL A 177 -15.48 -10.98 -19.78
CA VAL A 177 -15.12 -10.69 -21.16
C VAL A 177 -13.64 -10.28 -21.20
N ASP A 178 -12.87 -10.88 -22.10
CA ASP A 178 -11.43 -10.61 -22.19
C ASP A 178 -11.16 -9.12 -22.41
N GLY A 179 -10.22 -8.58 -21.64
CA GLY A 179 -9.86 -7.16 -21.70
C GLY A 179 -10.91 -6.18 -21.16
N VAL A 180 -12.04 -6.62 -20.58
CA VAL A 180 -13.13 -5.74 -20.10
C VAL A 180 -13.36 -5.91 -18.60
N CYS A 181 -13.45 -4.80 -17.87
CA CYS A 181 -13.70 -4.83 -16.44
C CYS A 181 -15.17 -5.16 -16.12
N ASP A 182 -15.40 -6.24 -15.37
CA ASP A 182 -16.74 -6.64 -14.91
C ASP A 182 -17.43 -5.59 -14.03
N ARG A 183 -16.68 -4.68 -13.39
CA ARG A 183 -17.24 -3.68 -12.48
C ARG A 183 -17.71 -2.40 -13.17
N CYS A 184 -17.04 -1.98 -14.24
CA CYS A 184 -17.31 -0.68 -14.86
C CYS A 184 -17.24 -0.67 -16.39
N GLY A 185 -16.97 -1.81 -17.03
CA GLY A 185 -16.90 -1.95 -18.48
C GLY A 185 -15.65 -1.35 -19.14
N ALA A 186 -14.76 -0.71 -18.39
CA ALA A 186 -13.55 -0.10 -18.94
C ALA A 186 -12.48 -1.15 -19.30
N ARG A 187 -11.52 -0.76 -20.15
CA ARG A 187 -10.43 -1.62 -20.61
C ARG A 187 -9.55 -2.10 -19.45
N LEU A 188 -9.13 -3.35 -19.53
CA LEU A 188 -8.10 -3.94 -18.70
C LEU A 188 -6.75 -3.87 -19.42
N TYR A 189 -5.70 -3.50 -18.69
CA TYR A 189 -4.34 -3.42 -19.20
C TYR A 189 -3.35 -4.10 -18.26
N GLN A 190 -2.20 -4.53 -18.79
CA GLN A 190 -1.05 -4.91 -17.99
C GLN A 190 -0.24 -3.66 -17.67
N ARG A 191 0.14 -3.48 -16.41
CA ARG A 191 0.94 -2.32 -16.02
C ARG A 191 2.35 -2.46 -16.60
N ASP A 192 3.01 -1.35 -16.90
CA ASP A 192 4.38 -1.39 -17.43
C ASP A 192 5.37 -1.99 -16.42
N ASP A 193 5.11 -1.80 -15.12
CA ASP A 193 5.90 -2.36 -14.03
C ASP A 193 5.65 -3.87 -13.78
N ASP A 194 4.78 -4.50 -14.60
CA ASP A 194 4.46 -5.93 -14.60
C ASP A 194 5.04 -6.69 -15.81
N ARG A 195 5.88 -6.03 -16.62
CA ARG A 195 6.65 -6.68 -17.69
C ARG A 195 7.88 -7.38 -17.12
N THR A 196 8.30 -8.49 -17.73
CA THR A 196 9.38 -9.36 -17.24
C THR A 196 10.66 -8.62 -16.84
N GLU A 197 11.11 -7.68 -17.68
CA GLU A 197 12.32 -6.89 -17.44
C GLU A 197 12.14 -5.97 -16.23
N ALA A 198 10.98 -5.31 -16.13
CA ALA A 198 10.64 -4.43 -15.03
C ALA A 198 10.48 -5.20 -13.70
N ILE A 199 9.92 -6.41 -13.73
CA ILE A 199 9.81 -7.28 -12.55
C ILE A 199 11.19 -7.52 -11.95
N THR A 200 12.17 -7.88 -12.79
CA THR A 200 13.54 -8.17 -12.34
C THR A 200 14.18 -6.96 -11.66
N VAL A 201 14.05 -5.77 -12.27
CA VAL A 201 14.58 -4.53 -11.69
C VAL A 201 13.93 -4.25 -10.34
N ARG A 202 12.60 -4.36 -10.24
CA ARG A 202 11.86 -4.09 -9.00
C ARG A 202 12.18 -5.08 -7.89
N MET A 203 12.42 -6.35 -8.23
CA MET A 203 12.83 -7.36 -7.26
C MET A 203 14.21 -7.02 -6.69
N LYS A 204 15.19 -6.66 -7.54
CA LYS A 204 16.52 -6.22 -7.08
C LYS A 204 16.43 -4.99 -6.18
N THR A 205 15.61 -3.99 -6.53
CA THR A 205 15.38 -2.82 -5.68
C THR A 205 14.76 -3.22 -4.34
N TYR A 206 13.79 -4.14 -4.34
CA TYR A 206 13.18 -4.64 -3.11
C TYR A 206 14.19 -5.32 -2.20
N GLU A 207 14.99 -6.26 -2.72
CA GLU A 207 16.04 -6.98 -1.98
C GLU A 207 17.08 -6.02 -1.39
N HIS A 208 17.52 -5.03 -2.18
CA HIS A 208 18.56 -4.11 -1.72
C HIS A 208 18.08 -3.08 -0.69
N SER A 209 16.86 -2.54 -0.88
CA SER A 209 16.41 -1.35 -0.14
C SER A 209 15.29 -1.62 0.86
N THR A 210 14.37 -2.54 0.53
CA THR A 210 13.15 -2.77 1.32
C THR A 210 13.24 -4.02 2.20
N GLU A 211 13.92 -5.08 1.77
CA GLU A 211 14.14 -6.28 2.58
C GLU A 211 14.88 -5.98 3.91
N PRO A 212 15.87 -5.06 3.98
CA PRO A 212 16.48 -4.67 5.26
C PRO A 212 15.46 -4.15 6.29
N LEU A 213 14.31 -3.64 5.86
CA LEU A 213 13.23 -3.22 6.76
C LEU A 213 12.64 -4.38 7.55
N ILE A 214 12.70 -5.61 7.02
CA ILE A 214 12.25 -6.81 7.75
C ILE A 214 13.07 -6.98 9.01
N VAL A 215 14.40 -6.84 8.91
CA VAL A 215 15.31 -6.94 10.06
C VAL A 215 15.07 -5.78 11.03
N PHE A 216 14.93 -4.56 10.52
CA PHE A 216 14.64 -3.37 11.32
C PHE A 216 13.35 -3.49 12.13
N TYR A 217 12.21 -3.82 11.50
CA TYR A 217 10.95 -3.94 12.23
C TYR A 217 10.88 -5.19 13.11
N ARG A 218 11.66 -6.23 12.80
CA ARG A 218 11.80 -7.40 13.68
C ARG A 218 12.55 -7.05 14.96
N SER A 219 13.62 -6.25 14.89
CA SER A 219 14.35 -5.82 16.09
C SER A 219 13.51 -4.92 16.99
N LEU A 220 12.53 -4.21 16.43
CA LEU A 220 11.54 -3.42 17.16
C LEU A 220 10.37 -4.26 17.71
N GLY A 221 10.30 -5.56 17.44
CA GLY A 221 9.19 -6.43 17.87
C GLY A 221 7.86 -6.16 17.15
N LEU A 222 7.87 -5.43 16.02
CA LEU A 222 6.67 -5.01 15.30
C LEU A 222 6.38 -5.87 14.07
N LEU A 223 7.34 -6.67 13.60
CA LEU A 223 7.20 -7.45 12.38
C LEU A 223 6.26 -8.65 12.56
N LEU A 224 5.26 -8.74 11.68
CA LEU A 224 4.30 -9.83 11.61
C LEU A 224 4.39 -10.53 10.24
N PRO A 225 5.15 -11.63 10.12
CA PRO A 225 5.26 -12.36 8.85
C PRO A 225 3.99 -13.16 8.55
N ILE A 226 3.50 -13.07 7.31
CA ILE A 226 2.28 -13.74 6.84
C ILE A 226 2.57 -14.42 5.50
N ALA A 227 2.35 -15.74 5.45
CA ALA A 227 2.37 -16.47 4.19
C ALA A 227 1.24 -15.96 3.27
N ALA A 228 1.59 -15.47 2.09
CA ALA A 228 0.67 -14.90 1.11
C ALA A 228 0.18 -15.92 0.06
N THR A 229 0.15 -17.19 0.43
CA THR A 229 -0.38 -18.31 -0.36
C THR A 229 -1.90 -18.43 -0.19
N GLY A 230 -2.59 -19.07 -1.14
CA GLY A 230 -4.05 -19.25 -1.10
C GLY A 230 -4.84 -18.05 -1.64
N SER A 231 -6.13 -18.02 -1.33
CA SER A 231 -7.07 -16.99 -1.78
C SER A 231 -6.87 -15.66 -1.03
N PRO A 232 -7.31 -14.52 -1.59
CA PRO A 232 -7.27 -13.23 -0.90
C PRO A 232 -7.93 -13.26 0.49
N ASP A 233 -9.06 -13.95 0.63
CA ASP A 233 -9.79 -14.05 1.89
C ASP A 233 -9.05 -14.92 2.92
N GLU A 234 -8.41 -16.02 2.49
CA GLU A 234 -7.62 -16.86 3.41
C GLU A 234 -6.39 -16.11 3.94
N ILE A 235 -5.71 -15.36 3.07
CA ILE A 235 -4.58 -14.50 3.48
C ILE A 235 -5.07 -13.44 4.47
N PHE A 236 -6.21 -12.82 4.17
CA PHE A 236 -6.82 -11.81 5.03
C PHE A 236 -7.19 -12.37 6.41
N THR A 237 -7.80 -13.56 6.47
CA THR A 237 -8.11 -14.24 7.74
C THR A 237 -6.84 -14.51 8.54
N ARG A 238 -5.76 -15.00 7.91
CA ARG A 238 -4.47 -15.20 8.57
C ARG A 238 -3.92 -13.89 9.15
N THR A 239 -3.97 -12.81 8.39
CA THR A 239 -3.55 -11.48 8.86
C THR A 239 -4.36 -11.05 10.09
N LEU A 240 -5.68 -11.20 10.08
CA LEU A 240 -6.52 -10.84 11.23
C LEU A 240 -6.21 -11.67 12.48
N VAL A 241 -6.04 -12.98 12.33
CA VAL A 241 -5.68 -13.86 13.46
C VAL A 241 -4.36 -13.43 14.07
N ALA A 242 -3.35 -13.16 13.23
CA ALA A 242 -2.03 -12.74 13.67
C ALA A 242 -2.06 -11.36 14.37
N LEU A 243 -2.85 -10.41 13.86
CA LEU A 243 -3.07 -9.12 14.51
C LEU A 243 -3.75 -9.28 15.88
N GLN A 244 -4.73 -10.18 16.01
CA GLN A 244 -5.40 -10.44 17.29
C GLN A 244 -4.43 -11.01 18.34
N GLN A 245 -3.46 -11.84 17.94
CA GLN A 245 -2.44 -12.35 18.85
C GLN A 245 -1.56 -11.24 19.44
N VAL A 246 -1.22 -10.22 18.63
CA VAL A 246 -0.48 -9.03 19.10
C VAL A 246 -1.23 -8.32 20.22
N LEU A 247 -2.58 -8.29 20.17
CA LEU A 247 -3.40 -7.68 21.22
C LEU A 247 -3.30 -8.42 22.55
N VAL A 248 -3.31 -9.75 22.50
CA VAL A 248 -3.26 -10.60 23.70
C VAL A 248 -1.91 -10.43 24.38
N THR A 249 -0.81 -10.50 23.63
CA THR A 249 0.54 -10.33 24.18
C THR A 249 0.80 -8.93 24.73
N ALA A 250 0.13 -7.90 24.20
CA ALA A 250 0.26 -6.52 24.69
C ALA A 250 -0.61 -6.21 25.91
N GLY A 251 -1.58 -7.07 26.25
CA GLY A 251 -2.45 -6.89 27.42
C GLY A 251 -2.02 -7.66 28.67
N GLU A 252 -0.99 -8.51 28.57
CA GLU A 252 -0.44 -9.31 29.68
C GLU A 252 0.82 -8.69 30.31
N GLY A 253 1.21 -7.47 29.90
CA GLY A 253 2.35 -6.71 30.45
C GLY A 253 1.95 -5.33 30.93
#